data_AF-A0A6B2DZP3-F1
#
_entry.id   AF-A0A6B2DZP3-F1
#
_cell.length_a   1.000
_cell.length_b   1.000
_cell.length_c   1.000
_cell.angle_alpha   90.00
_cell.angle_beta   90.00
_cell.angle_gamma   90.00
#
_symmetry.space_group_name_H-M   'P 1'
#
loop_
_entity.id
_entity.type
_entity.pdbx_description
1 polymer ?
#
loop_
_entity_poly.entity_id
_entity_poly.type
_entity_poly.pdbx_seq_one_letter_code
_entity_poly.pdbx_strand_id
1 'polypeptide(L)'
;RLADGWLGSFHTPAQAREARIAIQEAAAEAGREIEADHFGLSLAVADQGVPDQLLAAAAKRQPGVPVEDLVATSWPEARRLVEQHIEAGLTKFVIRPAHGDFEEFLAHFQTELMPLQN
;
A
#
# COMPACT_ATOMS: atom_id res chain seq x y z
N ARG A 1 -14.54 -11.07 -9.23
CA ARG A 1 -15.37 -12.30 -9.40
C ARG A 1 -15.81 -12.94 -8.08
N LEU A 2 -14.90 -13.27 -7.14
CA LEU A 2 -15.27 -14.00 -5.91
C LEU A 2 -15.15 -13.20 -4.60
N ALA A 3 -14.15 -12.34 -4.48
CA ALA A 3 -13.89 -11.57 -3.27
C ALA A 3 -14.74 -10.30 -3.16
N ASP A 4 -14.90 -9.81 -1.93
CA ASP A 4 -15.62 -8.57 -1.59
C ASP A 4 -14.68 -7.35 -1.52
N GLY A 5 -13.39 -7.55 -1.78
CA GLY A 5 -12.37 -6.51 -1.79
C GLY A 5 -11.01 -7.01 -2.25
N TRP A 6 -10.04 -6.11 -2.24
CA TRP A 6 -8.67 -6.40 -2.64
C TRP A 6 -7.66 -5.68 -1.76
N LEU A 7 -6.64 -6.42 -1.32
CA LEU A 7 -5.49 -5.89 -0.58
C LEU A 7 -4.22 -6.18 -1.38
N GLY A 8 -3.68 -5.13 -2.02
CA GLY A 8 -2.42 -5.20 -2.75
C GLY A 8 -1.19 -5.19 -1.85
N SER A 9 -0.04 -5.57 -2.41
CA SER A 9 1.27 -5.35 -1.81
C SER A 9 2.30 -5.12 -2.92
N PHE A 10 3.31 -4.28 -2.67
CA PHE A 10 4.32 -3.91 -3.67
C PHE A 10 3.68 -3.48 -5.00
N HIS A 11 2.78 -2.50 -4.95
CA HIS A 11 2.25 -1.83 -6.13
C HIS A 11 2.61 -0.37 -6.03
N THR A 12 3.00 0.23 -7.14
CA THR A 12 3.05 1.69 -7.25
C THR A 12 1.62 2.27 -7.27
N PRO A 13 1.44 3.58 -7.02
CA PRO A 13 0.12 4.20 -7.11
C PRO A 13 -0.58 3.98 -8.47
N ALA A 14 0.17 4.03 -9.57
CA ALA A 14 -0.36 3.78 -10.90
C ALA A 14 -0.83 2.32 -11.07
N GLN A 15 -0.01 1.36 -10.66
CA GLN A 15 -0.37 -0.07 -10.72
C GLN A 15 -1.57 -0.37 -9.81
N ALA A 16 -1.67 0.26 -8.65
CA ALA A 16 -2.78 0.07 -7.73
C ALA A 16 -4.09 0.62 -8.34
N ARG A 17 -4.04 1.76 -9.04
CA ARG A 17 -5.18 2.31 -9.80
C ARG A 17 -5.65 1.34 -10.88
N GLU A 18 -4.71 0.85 -11.69
CA GLU A 18 -5.00 -0.10 -12.77
C GLU A 18 -5.60 -1.40 -12.23
N ALA A 19 -5.03 -1.95 -11.15
CA ALA A 19 -5.54 -3.14 -10.50
C ALA A 19 -6.97 -2.94 -9.99
N ARG A 20 -7.26 -1.82 -9.34
CA ARG A 20 -8.61 -1.47 -8.88
C ARG A 20 -9.62 -1.46 -10.04
N ILE A 21 -9.29 -0.75 -11.12
CA ILE A 21 -10.16 -0.63 -12.31
C ILE A 21 -10.43 -2.02 -12.90
N ALA A 22 -9.38 -2.81 -13.15
CA ALA A 22 -9.51 -4.14 -13.72
C ALA A 22 -10.34 -5.08 -12.82
N ILE A 23 -10.21 -4.98 -11.50
CA ILE A 23 -11.00 -5.77 -10.55
C ILE A 23 -12.48 -5.36 -10.56
N GLN A 24 -12.76 -4.05 -10.64
CA GLN A 24 -14.12 -3.53 -10.76
C GLN A 24 -14.79 -3.97 -12.06
N GLU A 25 -14.08 -3.89 -13.18
CA GLU A 25 -14.55 -4.38 -14.48
C GLU A 25 -14.86 -5.88 -14.42
N ALA A 26 -13.94 -6.69 -13.88
CA ALA A 26 -14.14 -8.13 -13.72
C ALA A 26 -15.24 -8.50 -12.70
N ALA A 27 -15.60 -7.60 -11.78
CA ALA A 27 -16.77 -7.75 -10.91
C ALA A 27 -18.05 -7.45 -11.69
N ALA A 28 -18.09 -6.34 -12.43
CA ALA A 28 -19.23 -5.95 -13.26
C ALA A 28 -19.57 -7.00 -14.32
N GLU A 29 -18.55 -7.56 -15.00
CA GLU A 29 -18.72 -8.69 -15.94
C GLU A 29 -19.39 -9.91 -15.29
N ALA A 30 -19.19 -10.10 -13.98
CA ALA A 30 -19.79 -11.19 -13.22
C ALA A 30 -21.15 -10.82 -12.61
N GLY A 31 -21.73 -9.67 -12.97
CA GLY A 31 -22.97 -9.16 -12.39
C GLY A 31 -22.84 -8.80 -10.91
N ARG A 32 -21.63 -8.41 -10.48
CA ARG A 32 -21.32 -8.02 -9.10
C ARG A 32 -20.79 -6.60 -9.04
N GLU A 33 -20.89 -6.01 -7.86
CA GLU A 33 -20.24 -4.74 -7.51
C GLU A 33 -19.28 -4.99 -6.34
N ILE A 34 -18.20 -4.19 -6.29
CA ILE A 34 -17.29 -4.12 -5.14
C ILE A 34 -17.29 -2.65 -4.72
N GLU A 35 -17.69 -2.40 -3.47
CA GLU A 35 -17.74 -1.04 -2.92
C GLU A 35 -16.39 -0.34 -3.06
N ALA A 36 -16.43 0.96 -3.35
CA ALA A 36 -15.23 1.76 -3.57
C ALA A 36 -14.28 1.76 -2.36
N ASP A 37 -14.81 1.52 -1.16
CA ASP A 37 -14.02 1.48 0.06
C ASP A 37 -13.29 0.13 0.27
N HIS A 38 -13.50 -0.89 -0.56
CA HIS A 38 -12.91 -2.22 -0.40
C HIS A 38 -11.56 -2.44 -1.10
N PHE A 39 -10.87 -1.36 -1.46
CA PHE A 39 -9.55 -1.42 -2.10
C PHE A 39 -8.46 -0.85 -1.20
N GLY A 40 -7.43 -1.66 -0.96
CA GLY A 40 -6.35 -1.27 -0.06
C GLY A 40 -4.98 -1.78 -0.45
N LEU A 41 -3.98 -1.33 0.31
CA LEU A 41 -2.58 -1.70 0.15
C LEU A 41 -1.93 -2.02 1.50
N SER A 42 -1.07 -3.04 1.52
CA SER A 42 -0.06 -3.19 2.57
C SER A 42 1.22 -2.44 2.18
N LEU A 43 1.61 -1.47 3.01
CA LEU A 43 2.82 -0.66 2.85
C LEU A 43 3.80 -0.94 4.00
N ALA A 44 5.04 -1.26 3.67
CA ALA A 44 6.11 -1.34 4.65
C ALA A 44 6.75 0.03 4.84
N VAL A 45 7.07 0.37 6.10
CA VAL A 45 7.90 1.54 6.46
C VAL A 45 9.23 1.05 7.00
N ALA A 46 10.31 1.45 6.33
CA ALA A 46 11.68 1.08 6.60
C ALA A 46 12.53 2.33 6.83
N ASP A 47 12.16 3.10 7.85
CA ASP A 47 12.79 4.36 8.27
C ASP A 47 14.21 4.21 8.84
N GLN A 48 14.66 2.97 9.04
CA GLN A 48 16.03 2.62 9.47
C GLN A 48 16.83 1.92 8.34
N GLY A 49 16.41 2.09 7.08
CA GLY A 49 16.98 1.43 5.91
C GLY A 49 16.20 0.18 5.51
N VAL A 50 16.15 -0.15 4.22
CA VAL A 50 15.36 -1.29 3.72
C VAL A 50 16.08 -2.62 4.01
N PRO A 51 15.49 -3.56 4.75
CA PRO A 51 16.11 -4.87 4.97
C PRO A 51 16.32 -5.64 3.66
N ASP A 52 17.43 -6.37 3.52
CA ASP A 52 17.78 -7.13 2.31
C ASP A 52 16.65 -8.07 1.86
N GLN A 53 15.98 -8.72 2.81
CA GLN A 53 14.86 -9.61 2.51
C GLN A 53 13.67 -8.85 1.90
N LEU A 54 13.41 -7.62 2.37
CA LEU A 54 12.35 -6.77 1.84
C LEU A 54 12.72 -6.24 0.46
N LEU A 55 13.98 -5.84 0.25
CA LEU A 55 14.50 -5.42 -1.04
C LEU A 55 14.40 -6.55 -2.08
N ALA A 56 14.84 -7.76 -1.73
CA ALA A 56 14.72 -8.94 -2.58
C ALA A 56 13.25 -9.30 -2.89
N ALA A 57 12.37 -9.16 -1.88
CA ALA A 57 10.94 -9.38 -2.03
C ALA A 57 10.28 -8.35 -2.96
N ALA A 58 10.70 -7.09 -2.92
CA ALA A 58 10.25 -6.02 -3.81
C ALA A 58 10.74 -6.29 -5.24
N ALA A 59 12.04 -6.49 -5.43
CA ALA A 59 12.65 -6.75 -6.74
C ALA A 59 12.05 -7.98 -7.45
N LYS A 60 11.71 -9.03 -6.70
CA LYS A 60 11.04 -10.22 -7.25
C LYS A 60 9.61 -9.93 -7.73
N ARG A 61 8.86 -9.10 -7.01
CA ARG A 61 7.45 -8.81 -7.32
C ARG A 61 7.29 -7.73 -8.38
N GLN A 62 8.19 -6.75 -8.38
CA GLN A 62 8.19 -5.60 -9.26
C GLN A 62 9.60 -5.36 -9.84
N PRO A 63 10.05 -6.20 -10.79
CA PRO A 63 11.36 -6.04 -11.40
C PRO A 63 11.50 -4.68 -12.09
N GLY A 64 12.59 -3.96 -11.80
CA GLY A 64 12.89 -2.67 -12.43
C GLY A 64 12.14 -1.47 -11.85
N VAL A 65 11.29 -1.66 -10.86
CA VAL A 65 10.64 -0.56 -10.12
C VAL A 65 11.55 -0.14 -8.95
N PRO A 66 11.81 1.17 -8.77
CA PRO A 66 12.52 1.67 -7.60
C PRO A 66 11.86 1.25 -6.30
N VAL A 67 12.65 0.90 -5.28
CA VAL A 67 12.10 0.36 -4.03
C VAL A 67 11.31 1.41 -3.26
N GLU A 68 11.69 2.68 -3.38
CA GLU A 68 11.04 3.86 -2.82
C GLU A 68 9.62 4.11 -3.36
N ASP A 69 9.25 3.48 -4.48
CA ASP A 69 7.88 3.51 -5.01
C ASP A 69 7.00 2.39 -4.44
N LEU A 70 7.59 1.47 -3.66
CA LEU A 70 6.94 0.24 -3.15
C LEU A 70 7.02 0.10 -1.62
N VAL A 71 8.04 0.71 -1.02
CA VAL A 71 8.37 0.70 0.41
C VAL A 71 8.73 2.12 0.81
N ALA A 72 8.14 2.62 1.90
CA ALA A 72 8.52 3.92 2.42
C ALA A 72 9.86 3.82 3.15
N THR A 73 10.85 4.64 2.77
CA THR A 73 12.17 4.65 3.44
C THR A 73 12.28 5.72 4.53
N SER A 74 11.19 6.46 4.76
CA SER A 74 11.03 7.44 5.85
C SER A 74 9.54 7.70 6.12
N TRP A 75 9.21 8.36 7.23
CA TRP A 75 7.84 8.76 7.54
C TRP A 75 7.24 9.80 6.57
N PRO A 76 7.98 10.85 6.14
CA PRO A 76 7.49 11.75 5.09
C PRO A 76 7.18 11.01 3.78
N GLU A 77 7.99 10.02 3.41
CA GLU A 77 7.69 9.17 2.25
C GLU A 77 6.49 8.26 2.48
N ALA A 78 6.32 7.72 3.68
CA ALA A 78 5.13 6.93 4.02
C ALA A 78 3.87 7.77 3.83
N ARG A 79 3.87 9.01 4.33
CA ARG A 79 2.77 9.96 4.14
C ARG A 79 2.52 10.24 2.66
N ARG A 80 3.56 10.60 1.90
CA ARG A 80 3.50 10.86 0.45
C ARG A 80 2.91 9.67 -0.31
N LEU A 81 3.39 8.46 -0.04
CA LEU A 81 2.93 7.25 -0.72
C LEU A 81 1.47 6.96 -0.37
N VAL A 82 1.05 7.10 0.89
CA VAL A 82 -0.37 6.91 1.27
C VAL A 82 -1.26 7.93 0.55
N GLU A 83 -0.90 9.21 0.55
CA GLU A 83 -1.63 10.27 -0.17
C GLU A 83 -1.75 9.94 -1.68
N GLN A 84 -0.68 9.52 -2.33
CA GLN A 84 -0.70 9.13 -3.75
C GLN A 84 -1.58 7.90 -4.02
N HIS A 85 -1.63 6.94 -3.10
CA HIS A 85 -2.51 5.78 -3.22
C HIS A 85 -3.98 6.15 -2.96
N ILE A 86 -4.26 7.12 -2.08
CA ILE A 86 -5.59 7.71 -1.93
C ILE A 86 -6.01 8.38 -3.24
N GLU A 87 -5.14 9.16 -3.87
CA GLU A 87 -5.38 9.75 -5.19
C GLU A 87 -5.58 8.70 -6.30
N ALA A 88 -4.89 7.55 -6.19
CA ALA A 88 -5.11 6.37 -7.01
C ALA A 88 -6.46 5.66 -6.75
N GLY A 89 -7.14 6.06 -5.67
CA GLY A 89 -8.48 5.65 -5.32
C GLY A 89 -8.55 4.43 -4.42
N LEU A 90 -7.51 4.19 -3.62
CA LEU A 90 -7.51 3.25 -2.50
C LEU A 90 -7.97 3.94 -1.23
N THR A 91 -8.49 3.17 -0.28
CA THR A 91 -9.16 3.69 0.93
C THR A 91 -8.69 3.00 2.21
N LYS A 92 -8.09 1.81 2.13
CA LYS A 92 -7.67 1.02 3.29
C LYS A 92 -6.17 0.72 3.25
N PHE A 93 -5.46 1.03 4.33
CA PHE A 93 -4.00 0.88 4.38
C PHE A 93 -3.57 0.03 5.57
N VAL A 94 -2.79 -1.01 5.29
CA VAL A 94 -2.09 -1.81 6.31
C VAL A 94 -0.65 -1.34 6.36
N ILE A 95 -0.35 -0.44 7.30
CA ILE A 95 1.00 0.07 7.53
C ILE A 95 1.70 -0.86 8.50
N ARG A 96 2.89 -1.35 8.11
CA ARG A 96 3.66 -2.32 8.90
C ARG A 96 5.12 -1.88 9.03
N PRO A 97 5.76 -2.11 10.19
CA PRO A 97 7.17 -1.84 10.33
C PRO A 97 7.97 -2.84 9.49
N ALA A 98 9.08 -2.39 8.92
CA ALA A 98 10.12 -3.26 8.38
C ALA A 98 11.09 -3.78 9.46
N HIS A 99 11.01 -3.20 10.67
CA HIS A 99 11.91 -3.45 11.80
C HIS A 99 11.14 -3.82 13.08
N GLY A 100 11.89 -4.14 14.15
CA GLY A 100 11.42 -4.97 15.28
C GLY A 100 10.97 -4.27 16.57
N ASP A 101 10.81 -2.95 16.62
CA ASP A 101 10.17 -2.27 17.76
C ASP A 101 8.77 -1.79 17.36
N PHE A 102 7.74 -2.42 17.91
CA PHE A 102 6.36 -2.08 17.59
C PHE A 102 5.85 -0.87 18.37
N GLU A 103 6.34 -0.62 19.58
CA GLU A 103 5.87 0.51 20.40
C GLU A 103 6.36 1.83 19.82
N GLU A 104 7.64 1.92 19.47
CA GLU A 104 8.21 3.10 18.80
C GLU A 104 7.54 3.33 17.44
N PHE A 105 7.38 2.26 16.65
CA PHE A 105 6.69 2.34 15.37
C PHE A 105 5.26 2.86 15.51
N LEU A 106 4.51 2.39 16.50
CA LEU A 106 3.13 2.81 16.73
C LEU A 106 3.04 4.30 17.09
N ALA A 107 3.98 4.82 17.88
CA ALA A 107 4.04 6.24 18.24
C ALA A 107 4.25 7.13 17.00
N HIS A 108 5.19 6.77 16.13
CA HIS A 108 5.41 7.50 14.88
C HIS A 108 4.22 7.34 13.91
N PHE A 109 3.65 6.15 13.78
CA PHE A 109 2.44 5.91 12.98
C PHE A 109 1.29 6.86 13.40
N GLN A 110 1.06 7.00 14.71
CA GLN A 110 0.03 7.88 15.24
C GLN A 110 0.28 9.34 14.88
N THR A 111 1.53 9.78 14.90
CA THR A 111 1.88 11.18 14.60
C THR A 111 1.77 11.47 13.11
N GLU A 112 2.24 10.54 12.27
CA GLU A 112 2.52 10.81 10.86
C GLU A 112 1.34 10.45 9.95
N LEU A 113 0.63 9.36 10.24
CA LEU A 113 -0.36 8.78 9.34
C LEU A 113 -1.81 8.86 9.84
N MET A 114 -2.05 8.92 11.16
CA MET A 114 -3.43 9.13 11.66
C MET A 114 -4.07 10.45 11.20
N PRO A 115 -3.34 11.57 10.99
CA PRO A 115 -3.94 12.78 10.41
C PRO A 115 -4.47 12.61 8.99
N LEU A 116 -4.15 11.51 8.30
CA LEU A 116 -4.71 11.17 6.98
C LEU A 116 -6.00 10.33 7.07
N GLN A 117 -6.37 9.88 8.26
CA GLN A 117 -7.59 9.12 8.46
C GLN A 117 -8.81 10.04 8.29
N ASN A 118 -9.65 9.73 7.30
CA ASN A 118 -10.92 10.40 7.02
C ASN A 118 -12.10 9.58 7.54
#